data_AF-A0A536ZIH5-F1
#
_entry.id   AF-A0A536ZIH5-F1
#
_cell.length_a   1.000
_cell.length_b   1.000
_cell.length_c   1.000
_cell.angle_alpha   90.00
_cell.angle_beta   90.00
_cell.angle_gamma   90.00
#
_symmetry.space_group_name_H-M   'P 1'
#
loop_
_entity.id
_entity.type
_entity.pdbx_description
1 polymer ?
#
loop_
_entity_poly.entity_id
_entity_poly.type
_entity_poly.pdbx_seq_one_letter_code
_entity_poly.pdbx_strand_id
1 'polypeptide(L)'
;MKASILLLATLFATSVHAQERHIDCSKARDPKACEERVAKMKATHAQAEKACEGKQGAERRDCLVKSMCAQQKDPKACEERAAKAKGAHRDARAACEGKIGAEHQDCMVKQMCAESKDAAKCEALGKERLARREKIREDCKDKRGEELKACIREHRSAK
;
A
#
# COMPACT_ATOMS: atom_id res chain seq x y z
N MET A 1 53.25 1.38 25.42
CA MET A 1 52.15 0.52 25.90
C MET A 1 50.89 0.99 25.19
N LYS A 2 50.45 0.36 24.08
CA LYS A 2 49.40 -0.68 24.00
C LYS A 2 48.17 -0.28 24.87
N ALA A 3 46.93 -0.13 24.39
CA ALA A 3 46.26 -0.83 23.30
C ALA A 3 44.94 -0.13 22.87
N SER A 4 44.59 -0.35 21.60
CA SER A 4 43.26 -0.67 21.07
C SER A 4 42.01 0.08 21.56
N ILE A 5 41.51 1.00 20.72
CA ILE A 5 40.06 1.23 20.55
C ILE A 5 39.76 1.10 19.05
N LEU A 6 39.70 -0.14 18.60
CA LEU A 6 39.02 -0.58 17.39
C LEU A 6 37.74 -1.28 17.87
N LEU A 7 36.65 -1.12 17.11
CA LEU A 7 35.29 -1.63 17.31
C LEU A 7 34.29 -0.64 17.93
N LEU A 8 33.69 0.19 17.07
CA LEU A 8 32.25 0.39 17.10
C LEU A 8 31.71 0.16 15.70
N ALA A 9 31.43 -1.12 15.47
CA ALA A 9 30.83 -1.68 14.29
C ALA A 9 29.37 -1.19 14.14
N THR A 10 29.04 -0.76 12.93
CA THR A 10 27.82 -1.14 12.19
C THR A 10 26.51 -1.28 12.98
N LEU A 11 25.72 -0.20 13.02
CA LEU A 11 24.26 -0.28 13.21
C LEU A 11 23.54 0.72 12.28
N PHE A 12 23.63 0.49 10.98
CA PHE A 12 22.65 0.99 10.02
C PHE A 12 21.99 -0.20 9.31
N ALA A 13 21.33 -1.05 10.09
CA ALA A 13 20.31 -1.94 9.56
C ALA A 13 19.02 -1.12 9.43
N THR A 14 18.87 -0.40 8.31
CA THR A 14 17.64 0.29 7.97
C THR A 14 16.51 -0.74 7.86
N SER A 15 15.58 -0.63 8.78
CA SER A 15 14.43 -1.49 8.96
C SER A 15 13.47 -1.39 7.77
N VAL A 16 13.59 -2.31 6.81
CA VAL A 16 12.60 -2.53 5.76
C VAL A 16 11.35 -3.14 6.42
N HIS A 17 10.44 -2.28 6.85
CA HIS A 17 9.14 -2.71 7.39
C HIS A 17 8.25 -3.18 6.24
N ALA A 18 8.31 -4.48 5.94
CA ALA A 18 7.27 -5.18 5.21
C ALA A 18 5.96 -5.05 6.02
N GLN A 19 5.02 -4.26 5.49
CA GLN A 19 3.73 -3.99 6.10
C GLN A 19 2.83 -5.23 5.95
N GLU A 20 2.91 -6.18 6.89
CA GLU A 20 2.06 -7.36 6.89
C GLU A 20 0.58 -6.96 7.05
N ARG A 21 -0.18 -7.06 5.96
CA ARG A 21 -1.65 -7.07 6.05
C ARG A 21 -2.06 -8.43 6.59
N HIS A 22 -2.43 -8.49 7.86
CA HIS A 22 -3.01 -9.69 8.46
C HIS A 22 -4.41 -9.92 7.87
N ILE A 23 -4.58 -11.00 7.10
CA ILE A 23 -5.88 -11.43 6.57
C ILE A 23 -6.40 -12.49 7.52
N ASP A 24 -7.50 -12.20 8.21
CA ASP A 24 -8.16 -13.14 9.11
C ASP A 24 -8.91 -14.21 8.30
N CYS A 25 -8.29 -15.38 8.15
CA CYS A 25 -8.85 -16.52 7.42
C CYS A 25 -9.86 -17.34 8.24
N SER A 26 -9.97 -17.11 9.55
CA SER A 26 -10.92 -17.86 10.41
C SER A 26 -12.38 -17.63 10.05
N LYS A 27 -12.66 -16.47 9.42
CA LYS A 27 -14.00 -16.06 8.96
C LYS A 27 -14.25 -16.41 7.48
N ALA A 28 -13.29 -17.03 6.79
CA ALA A 28 -13.47 -17.43 5.40
C ALA A 28 -14.34 -18.69 5.31
N ARG A 29 -15.09 -18.82 4.21
CA ARG A 29 -15.88 -20.03 3.91
C ARG A 29 -15.00 -21.29 3.87
N ASP A 30 -13.74 -21.13 3.46
CA ASP A 30 -12.71 -22.15 3.51
C ASP A 30 -11.43 -21.52 4.11
N PRO A 31 -11.18 -21.74 5.41
CA PRO A 31 -10.01 -21.20 6.08
C PRO A 31 -8.69 -21.71 5.48
N LYS A 32 -8.62 -22.98 5.07
CA LYS A 32 -7.38 -23.58 4.52
C LYS A 32 -7.03 -22.99 3.17
N ALA A 33 -8.01 -22.92 2.26
CA ALA A 33 -7.80 -22.27 0.96
C ALA A 33 -7.47 -20.77 1.11
N CYS A 34 -8.01 -20.11 2.14
CA CYS A 34 -7.64 -18.73 2.46
C CYS A 34 -6.17 -18.63 2.89
N GLU A 35 -5.73 -19.45 3.83
CA GLU A 35 -4.35 -19.47 4.33
C GLU A 35 -3.34 -19.73 3.21
N GLU A 36 -3.60 -20.72 2.36
CA GLU A 36 -2.75 -21.04 1.21
C GLU A 36 -2.63 -19.85 0.24
N ARG A 37 -3.76 -19.20 -0.07
CA ARG A 37 -3.78 -18.02 -0.93
C ARG A 37 -3.00 -16.85 -0.31
N VAL A 38 -3.14 -16.63 0.99
CA VAL A 38 -2.41 -15.58 1.72
C VAL A 38 -0.91 -15.88 1.75
N ALA A 39 -0.52 -17.12 2.04
CA ALA A 39 0.87 -17.56 2.03
C ALA A 39 1.49 -17.37 0.65
N LYS A 40 0.80 -17.79 -0.41
CA LYS A 40 1.24 -17.59 -1.80
C LYS A 40 1.43 -16.10 -2.13
N MET A 41 0.47 -15.26 -1.77
CA MET A 41 0.56 -13.81 -1.98
C MET A 41 1.76 -13.20 -1.24
N LYS A 42 1.97 -13.56 0.04
CA LYS A 42 3.11 -13.09 0.82
C LYS A 42 4.44 -13.53 0.20
N ALA A 43 4.54 -14.79 -0.22
CA ALA A 43 5.74 -15.32 -0.87
C ALA A 43 6.05 -14.59 -2.18
N THR A 44 5.05 -14.39 -3.04
CA THR A 44 5.16 -13.62 -4.29
C THR A 44 5.63 -12.19 -4.03
N HIS A 45 5.09 -11.53 -3.00
CA HIS A 45 5.51 -10.17 -2.64
C HIS A 45 6.94 -10.13 -2.13
N ALA A 46 7.33 -11.06 -1.25
CA ALA A 46 8.69 -11.14 -0.73
C ALA A 46 9.72 -11.39 -1.85
N GLN A 47 9.37 -12.23 -2.84
CA GLN A 47 10.19 -12.44 -4.03
C GLN A 47 10.34 -11.16 -4.86
N ALA A 48 9.25 -10.42 -5.06
CA ALA A 48 9.30 -9.14 -5.78
C ALA A 48 10.13 -8.09 -5.03
N GLU A 49 10.02 -8.02 -3.71
CA GLU A 49 10.83 -7.12 -2.88
C GLU A 49 12.32 -7.43 -2.98
N LYS A 50 12.69 -8.71 -2.94
CA LYS A 50 14.08 -9.15 -3.14
C LYS A 50 14.58 -8.83 -4.55
N ALA A 51 13.78 -9.08 -5.58
CA ALA A 51 14.15 -8.78 -6.97
C ALA A 51 14.35 -7.28 -7.23
N CYS A 52 13.73 -6.43 -6.41
CA CYS A 52 13.79 -4.98 -6.51
C CYS A 52 14.61 -4.34 -5.38
N GLU A 53 15.42 -5.12 -4.69
CA GLU A 53 16.33 -4.63 -3.65
C GLU A 53 17.34 -3.65 -4.24
N GLY A 54 17.73 -2.64 -3.46
CA GLY A 54 18.63 -1.56 -3.90
C GLY A 54 17.99 -0.48 -4.77
N LYS A 55 16.82 -0.73 -5.40
CA LYS A 55 16.09 0.30 -6.15
C LYS A 55 15.36 1.26 -5.21
N GLN A 56 15.20 2.52 -5.60
CA GLN A 56 14.48 3.53 -4.79
C GLN A 56 13.42 4.28 -5.60
N GLY A 57 12.52 4.98 -4.89
CA GLY A 57 11.55 5.90 -5.49
C GLY A 57 10.67 5.28 -6.58
N ALA A 58 10.59 5.95 -7.73
CA ALA A 58 9.77 5.50 -8.87
C ALA A 58 10.29 4.20 -9.48
N GLU A 59 11.62 4.03 -9.55
CA GLU A 59 12.25 2.83 -10.11
C GLU A 59 11.89 1.59 -9.30
N ARG A 60 11.92 1.68 -7.96
CA ARG A 60 11.49 0.58 -7.09
C ARG A 60 10.02 0.22 -7.32
N ARG A 61 9.16 1.23 -7.41
CA ARG A 61 7.71 1.02 -7.63
C ARG A 61 7.45 0.33 -8.96
N ASP A 62 8.07 0.78 -10.04
CA ASP A 62 7.90 0.19 -11.36
C ASP A 62 8.49 -1.24 -11.41
N CYS A 63 9.61 -1.48 -10.73
CA CYS A 63 10.16 -2.84 -10.57
C CYS A 63 9.19 -3.77 -9.84
N LEU A 64 8.65 -3.34 -8.69
CA LEU A 64 7.71 -4.14 -7.90
C LEU A 64 6.47 -4.50 -8.71
N VAL A 65 5.91 -3.55 -9.45
CA VAL A 65 4.74 -3.80 -10.31
C VAL A 65 5.07 -4.83 -11.38
N LYS A 66 6.20 -4.69 -12.10
CA LYS A 66 6.63 -5.65 -13.11
C LYS A 66 6.86 -7.04 -12.52
N SER A 67 7.56 -7.13 -11.40
CA SER A 67 7.86 -8.41 -10.74
C SER A 67 6.59 -9.11 -10.23
N MET A 68 5.62 -8.36 -9.73
CA MET A 68 4.32 -8.89 -9.33
C MET A 68 3.48 -9.34 -10.54
N CYS A 69 3.52 -8.59 -11.65
CA CYS A 69 2.82 -8.95 -12.88
C CYS A 69 3.41 -10.18 -13.56
N ALA A 70 4.72 -10.37 -13.53
CA ALA A 70 5.39 -11.56 -14.05
C ALA A 70 4.92 -12.87 -13.39
N GLN A 71 4.38 -12.80 -12.17
CA GLN A 71 3.85 -13.94 -11.43
C GLN A 71 2.35 -14.21 -11.69
N GLN A 72 1.70 -13.40 -12.53
CA GLN A 72 0.30 -13.59 -12.91
C GLN A 72 0.16 -14.56 -14.08
N LYS A 73 -1.03 -15.14 -14.24
CA LYS A 73 -1.36 -15.99 -15.39
C LYS A 73 -1.20 -15.25 -16.73
N ASP A 74 -1.48 -13.95 -16.74
CA ASP A 74 -1.28 -13.06 -17.88
C ASP A 74 -0.48 -11.83 -17.45
N PRO A 75 0.86 -11.86 -17.60
CA PRO A 75 1.72 -10.75 -17.24
C PRO A 75 1.45 -9.49 -18.05
N LYS A 76 1.18 -9.61 -19.36
CA LYS A 76 0.95 -8.45 -20.24
C LYS A 76 -0.33 -7.72 -19.85
N ALA A 77 -1.43 -8.44 -19.68
CA ALA A 77 -2.69 -7.84 -19.23
C ALA A 77 -2.59 -7.27 -17.80
N CYS A 78 -1.70 -7.79 -16.96
CA CYS A 78 -1.40 -7.19 -15.65
C CYS A 78 -0.68 -5.84 -15.80
N GLU A 79 0.38 -5.80 -16.61
CA GLU A 79 1.16 -4.58 -16.84
C GLU A 79 0.33 -3.48 -17.50
N GLU A 80 -0.50 -3.82 -18.49
CA GLU A 80 -1.42 -2.88 -19.14
C GLU A 80 -2.42 -2.28 -18.15
N ARG A 81 -3.01 -3.10 -17.27
CA ARG A 81 -3.93 -2.62 -16.22
C ARG A 81 -3.20 -1.71 -15.23
N ALA A 82 -1.98 -2.05 -14.84
CA ALA A 82 -1.18 -1.24 -13.94
C ALA A 82 -0.80 0.11 -14.58
N ALA A 83 -0.42 0.10 -15.86
CA ALA A 83 -0.14 1.31 -16.64
C ALA A 83 -1.38 2.19 -16.77
N LYS A 84 -2.53 1.61 -17.12
CA LYS A 84 -3.81 2.33 -17.17
C LYS A 84 -4.16 2.97 -15.83
N ALA A 85 -4.04 2.23 -14.73
CA ALA A 85 -4.32 2.75 -13.39
C ALA A 85 -3.37 3.89 -13.00
N LYS A 86 -2.08 3.77 -13.33
CA LYS A 86 -1.07 4.83 -13.11
C LYS A 86 -1.40 6.08 -13.94
N GLY A 87 -1.79 5.91 -15.21
CA GLY A 87 -2.23 6.98 -16.10
C GLY A 87 -3.45 7.71 -15.54
N ALA A 88 -4.54 6.98 -15.27
CA ALA A 88 -5.76 7.55 -14.70
C ALA A 88 -5.50 8.33 -13.41
N HIS A 89 -4.65 7.82 -12.51
CA HIS A 89 -4.32 8.53 -11.28
C HIS A 89 -3.47 9.79 -11.53
N ARG A 90 -2.57 9.78 -12.53
CA ARG A 90 -1.81 10.96 -12.92
C ARG A 90 -2.73 12.03 -13.49
N ASP A 91 -3.62 11.63 -14.38
CA ASP A 91 -4.52 12.56 -15.08
C ASP A 91 -5.55 13.14 -14.09
N ALA A 92 -6.08 12.33 -13.17
CA ALA A 92 -6.91 12.81 -12.07
C ALA A 92 -6.17 13.81 -11.16
N ARG A 93 -4.89 13.57 -10.86
CA ARG A 93 -4.07 14.49 -10.07
C ARG A 93 -3.88 15.82 -10.79
N ALA A 94 -3.61 15.80 -12.10
CA ALA A 94 -3.49 17.02 -12.90
C ALA A 94 -4.82 17.79 -12.95
N ALA A 95 -5.94 17.11 -13.14
CA ALA A 95 -7.27 17.73 -13.13
C ALA A 95 -7.64 18.36 -11.78
N CYS A 96 -7.06 17.88 -10.68
CA CYS A 96 -7.27 18.38 -9.33
C CYS A 96 -6.13 19.27 -8.81
N GLU A 97 -5.24 19.72 -9.70
CA GLU A 97 -4.16 20.64 -9.35
C GLU A 97 -4.72 21.98 -8.83
N GLY A 98 -4.01 22.61 -7.89
CA GLY A 98 -4.44 23.83 -7.23
C GLY A 98 -5.48 23.65 -6.11
N LYS A 99 -6.17 22.50 -6.03
CA LYS A 99 -7.05 22.17 -4.91
C LYS A 99 -6.24 21.69 -3.72
N ILE A 100 -6.66 22.04 -2.50
CA ILE A 100 -5.96 21.67 -1.25
C ILE A 100 -6.95 21.02 -0.27
N GLY A 101 -6.43 20.15 0.61
CA GLY A 101 -7.21 19.59 1.73
C GLY A 101 -8.40 18.75 1.27
N ALA A 102 -9.56 18.96 1.90
CA ALA A 102 -10.79 18.22 1.62
C ALA A 102 -11.26 18.40 0.17
N GLU A 103 -11.07 19.59 -0.40
CA GLU A 103 -11.48 19.88 -1.78
C GLU A 103 -10.68 19.06 -2.80
N HIS A 104 -9.37 18.92 -2.57
CA HIS A 104 -8.52 18.05 -3.39
C HIS A 104 -8.97 16.60 -3.30
N GLN A 105 -9.29 16.13 -2.09
CA GLN A 105 -9.72 14.75 -1.88
C GLN A 105 -11.06 14.45 -2.55
N ASP A 106 -12.04 15.34 -2.45
CA ASP A 106 -13.34 15.20 -3.14
C ASP A 106 -13.16 15.22 -4.67
N CYS A 107 -12.33 16.12 -5.18
CA CYS A 107 -11.98 16.15 -6.61
C CYS A 107 -11.35 14.82 -7.06
N MET A 108 -10.35 14.31 -6.32
CA MET A 108 -9.69 13.05 -6.66
C MET A 108 -10.67 11.88 -6.64
N VAL A 109 -11.60 11.83 -5.69
CA VAL A 109 -12.64 10.79 -5.65
C VAL A 109 -13.55 10.87 -6.88
N LYS A 110 -14.04 12.06 -7.23
CA LYS A 110 -14.86 12.27 -8.42
C LYS A 110 -14.15 11.87 -9.70
N GLN A 111 -12.92 12.35 -9.91
CA GLN A 111 -12.12 12.02 -11.09
C GLN A 111 -11.87 10.51 -11.22
N MET A 112 -11.54 9.84 -10.13
CA MET A 112 -11.29 8.39 -10.14
C MET A 112 -12.56 7.55 -10.29
N CYS A 113 -13.74 8.13 -10.04
CA CYS A 113 -15.03 7.46 -10.14
C CYS A 113 -15.79 7.77 -11.44
N ALA A 114 -15.32 8.71 -12.25
CA ALA A 114 -16.00 9.17 -13.47
C ALA A 114 -16.27 8.04 -14.47
N GLU A 115 -15.35 7.09 -14.62
CA GLU A 115 -15.50 5.94 -15.53
C GLU A 115 -16.17 4.72 -14.87
N SER A 116 -16.60 4.83 -13.60
CA SER A 116 -17.28 3.74 -12.91
C SER A 116 -18.68 3.53 -13.50
N LYS A 117 -19.10 2.27 -13.64
CA LYS A 117 -20.48 1.91 -14.02
C LYS A 117 -21.52 2.49 -13.06
N ASP A 118 -21.14 2.70 -11.81
CA ASP A 118 -21.93 3.36 -10.78
C ASP A 118 -21.04 4.40 -10.10
N ALA A 119 -21.07 5.62 -10.64
CA ALA A 119 -20.27 6.74 -10.15
C ALA A 119 -20.70 7.13 -8.72
N ALA A 120 -22.00 7.19 -8.45
CA ALA A 120 -22.54 7.58 -7.15
C ALA A 120 -22.09 6.62 -6.03
N LYS A 121 -22.17 5.31 -6.25
CA LYS A 121 -21.67 4.32 -5.30
C LYS A 121 -20.15 4.35 -5.16
N CYS A 122 -19.43 4.56 -6.26
CA CYS A 122 -17.98 4.71 -6.22
C CYS A 122 -17.56 5.91 -5.36
N GLU A 123 -18.21 7.06 -5.57
CA GLU A 123 -17.95 8.28 -4.81
C GLU A 123 -18.29 8.12 -3.32
N ALA A 124 -19.45 7.54 -3.01
CA ALA A 124 -19.85 7.27 -1.63
C ALA A 124 -18.81 6.40 -0.89
N LEU A 125 -18.39 5.29 -1.51
CA LEU A 125 -17.32 4.44 -0.96
C LEU A 125 -15.97 5.17 -0.89
N GLY A 126 -15.69 6.07 -1.83
CA GLY A 126 -14.53 6.95 -1.82
C GLY A 126 -14.53 7.84 -0.58
N LYS A 127 -15.64 8.55 -0.34
CA LYS A 127 -15.84 9.45 0.81
C LYS A 127 -15.79 8.71 2.14
N GLU A 128 -16.45 7.56 2.24
CA GLU A 128 -16.38 6.70 3.43
C GLU A 128 -14.93 6.31 3.77
N ARG A 129 -14.14 5.94 2.74
CA ARG A 129 -12.72 5.60 2.93
C ARG A 129 -11.88 6.80 3.37
N LEU A 130 -12.21 8.01 2.90
CA LEU A 130 -11.54 9.24 3.34
C LEU A 130 -11.88 9.57 4.79
N ALA A 131 -13.16 9.55 5.15
CA ALA A 131 -13.63 9.78 6.52
C ALA A 131 -13.01 8.76 7.50
N ARG A 132 -12.94 7.48 7.12
CA ARG A 132 -12.24 6.47 7.93
C ARG A 132 -10.76 6.78 8.11
N ARG A 133 -10.08 7.27 7.06
CA ARG A 133 -8.66 7.66 7.15
C ARG A 133 -8.46 8.88 8.03
N GLU A 134 -9.37 9.85 7.99
CA GLU A 134 -9.36 11.03 8.84
C GLU A 134 -9.55 10.65 10.30
N LYS A 135 -10.56 9.82 10.61
CA LYS A 135 -10.76 9.27 11.94
C LYS A 135 -9.52 8.57 12.49
N ILE A 136 -8.90 7.69 11.70
CA ILE A 136 -7.63 7.04 12.09
C ILE A 136 -6.53 8.06 12.36
N ARG A 137 -6.47 9.13 11.57
CA ARG A 137 -5.45 10.16 11.71
C ARG A 137 -5.65 10.92 13.02
N GLU A 138 -6.89 11.24 13.38
CA GLU A 138 -7.22 11.90 14.64
C GLU A 138 -7.01 10.98 15.85
N ASP A 139 -7.55 9.76 15.83
CA ASP A 139 -7.47 8.82 16.94
C ASP A 139 -6.02 8.38 17.24
N CYS A 140 -5.15 8.39 16.22
CA CYS A 140 -3.74 8.02 16.35
C CYS A 140 -2.76 9.21 16.29
N LYS A 141 -3.22 10.48 16.31
CA LYS A 141 -2.36 11.66 16.02
C LYS A 141 -1.18 11.84 16.98
N ASP A 142 -1.36 11.46 18.23
CA ASP A 142 -0.37 11.61 19.30
C ASP A 142 0.59 10.40 19.38
N LYS A 143 0.31 9.34 18.64
CA LYS A 143 1.13 8.12 18.63
C LYS A 143 2.29 8.26 17.64
N ARG A 144 3.40 7.57 17.94
CA ARG A 144 4.60 7.51 17.09
C ARG A 144 5.14 6.07 17.02
N GLY A 145 6.04 5.80 16.08
CA GLY A 145 6.73 4.51 15.98
C GLY A 145 5.79 3.30 15.92
N GLU A 146 6.07 2.29 16.74
CA GLU A 146 5.26 1.06 16.82
C GLU A 146 3.85 1.27 17.38
N GLU A 147 3.66 2.23 18.29
CA GLU A 147 2.34 2.54 18.85
C GLU A 147 1.39 3.11 17.79
N LEU A 148 1.91 3.96 16.90
CA LEU A 148 1.15 4.47 15.75
C LEU A 148 0.77 3.32 14.81
N LYS A 149 1.70 2.40 14.54
CA LYS A 149 1.43 1.24 13.68
C LYS A 149 0.38 0.33 14.31
N ALA A 150 0.47 0.06 15.61
CA ALA A 150 -0.51 -0.73 16.35
C ALA A 150 -1.91 -0.10 16.28
N CYS A 151 -2.01 1.20 16.58
CA CYS A 151 -3.27 1.95 16.48
C CYS A 151 -3.89 1.89 15.08
N ILE A 152 -3.09 2.14 14.03
CA ILE A 152 -3.57 2.05 12.64
C ILE A 152 -4.02 0.61 12.30
N ARG A 153 -3.34 -0.41 12.83
CA ARG A 153 -3.73 -1.82 12.64
C ARG A 153 -5.08 -2.10 13.29
N GLU A 154 -5.27 -1.69 14.54
CA GLU A 154 -6.53 -1.87 15.29
C GLU A 154 -7.72 -1.26 14.55
N HIS A 155 -7.60 -0.01 14.09
CA HIS A 155 -8.64 0.61 13.29
C HIS A 155 -8.90 -0.10 11.96
N ARG A 156 -7.88 -0.72 11.37
CA ARG A 156 -8.02 -1.47 10.11
C ARG A 156 -8.69 -2.82 10.31
N SER A 157 -8.42 -3.49 11.44
CA SER A 157 -9.00 -4.78 11.81
C SER A 157 -10.41 -4.66 12.38
N ALA A 158 -10.77 -3.51 12.95
CA ALA A 158 -12.15 -3.18 13.29
C ALA A 158 -12.98 -3.09 11.99
N LYS A 159 -13.80 -4.11 11.77
CA LYS A 159 -14.83 -4.21 10.72
C LYS A 159 -16.17 -4.44 11.39
#